data_AF-A0A382P1Z6-F1
#
_entry.id   AF-A0A382P1Z6-F1
#
_cell.length_a   1.000
_cell.length_b   1.000
_cell.length_c   1.000
_cell.angle_alpha   90.00
_cell.angle_beta   90.00
_cell.angle_gamma   90.00
#
_symmetry.space_group_name_H-M   'P 1'
#
loop_
_entity.id
_entity.type
_entity.pdbx_description
1 polymer ?
#
loop_
_entity_poly.entity_id
_entity_poly.type
_entity_poly.pdbx_seq_one_letter_code
_entity_poly.pdbx_strand_id
1 'polypeptide(L)'
;MQSSQHNNLITSILTGSFDLNVKSLPSAHSLMRMDGIDTAKHAYEFEMLGFALNSKEYLTTPSADMLNRMYPGIKILGSISLDYPVTIEDISATENAANLGTKIVRIHQDLNSTSSDNSTNTKKVIATIKNNDMLLISENLSIDTSSF
;
A
#
# COMPACT_ATOMS: atom_id res chain seq x y z
N MET A 1 3.59 -27.71 24.87
CA MET A 1 2.12 -27.53 24.89
C MET A 1 1.71 -26.05 24.76
N GLN A 2 2.32 -25.09 25.48
CA GLN A 2 2.02 -23.66 25.26
C GLN A 2 2.42 -23.15 23.85
N SER A 3 3.56 -23.60 23.32
CA SER A 3 4.02 -23.21 21.98
C SER A 3 3.09 -23.67 20.85
N SER A 4 2.48 -24.86 20.96
CA SER A 4 1.54 -25.36 19.95
C SER A 4 0.22 -24.59 19.97
N GLN A 5 -0.26 -24.18 21.16
CA GLN A 5 -1.45 -23.33 21.26
C GLN A 5 -1.20 -21.93 20.69
N HIS A 6 -0.03 -21.35 20.95
CA HIS A 6 0.35 -20.05 20.41
C HIS A 6 0.47 -20.07 18.87
N ASN A 7 1.09 -21.11 18.32
CA ASN A 7 1.19 -21.27 16.86
C ASN A 7 -0.18 -21.45 16.20
N ASN A 8 -1.06 -22.25 16.81
CA ASN A 8 -2.42 -22.43 16.30
C ASN A 8 -3.22 -21.11 16.31
N LEU A 9 -3.02 -20.28 17.34
CA LEU A 9 -3.62 -18.95 17.39
C LEU A 9 -3.10 -18.05 16.26
N ILE A 10 -1.78 -18.01 16.03
CA ILE A 10 -1.18 -17.24 14.93
C ILE A 10 -1.76 -17.69 13.59
N THR A 11 -1.78 -18.99 13.31
CA THR A 11 -2.36 -19.52 12.07
C THR A 11 -3.82 -19.08 11.92
N SER A 12 -4.63 -19.19 12.98
CA SER A 12 -6.04 -18.78 12.93
C SER A 12 -6.26 -17.29 12.69
N ILE A 13 -5.33 -16.44 13.11
CA ILE A 13 -5.36 -15.00 12.85
C ILE A 13 -4.98 -14.72 11.41
N LEU A 14 -3.99 -15.42 10.87
CA LEU A 14 -3.48 -15.19 9.52
C LEU A 14 -4.41 -15.75 8.44
N THR A 15 -5.01 -16.91 8.67
CA THR A 15 -5.94 -17.53 7.71
C THR A 15 -7.10 -16.57 7.42
N GLY A 16 -7.30 -16.25 6.13
CA GLY A 16 -8.33 -15.31 5.68
C GLY A 16 -8.06 -13.83 5.99
N SER A 17 -6.93 -13.49 6.60
CA SER A 17 -6.58 -12.09 6.90
C SER A 17 -6.09 -11.33 5.67
N PHE A 18 -6.18 -10.00 5.74
CA PHE A 18 -5.64 -9.10 4.73
C PHE A 18 -4.75 -8.04 5.37
N ASP A 19 -3.46 -8.02 5.05
CA ASP A 19 -2.52 -7.02 5.55
C ASP A 19 -2.41 -5.84 4.58
N LEU A 20 -2.74 -4.63 5.04
CA LEU A 20 -2.71 -3.44 4.19
C LEU A 20 -1.31 -2.82 4.05
N ASN A 21 -0.32 -3.15 4.88
CA ASN A 21 0.95 -2.43 4.95
C ASN A 21 2.20 -3.32 4.88
N VAL A 22 2.27 -4.13 3.84
CA VAL A 22 3.41 -5.02 3.61
C VAL A 22 4.49 -4.31 2.80
N LYS A 23 5.73 -4.35 3.28
CA LYS A 23 6.91 -3.86 2.54
C LYS A 23 7.89 -5.01 2.33
N SER A 24 8.48 -5.09 1.15
CA SER A 24 9.49 -6.10 0.80
C SER A 24 10.63 -5.47 0.00
N LEU A 25 11.71 -6.24 -0.22
CA LEU A 25 12.70 -5.88 -1.23
C LEU A 25 12.04 -5.79 -2.62
N PRO A 26 12.57 -4.96 -3.54
CA PRO A 26 13.72 -4.05 -3.35
C PRO A 26 13.40 -2.84 -2.45
N SER A 27 14.39 -2.38 -1.68
CA SER A 27 14.39 -1.08 -0.99
C SER A 27 15.81 -0.51 -0.96
N ALA A 28 15.95 0.78 -1.24
CA ALA A 28 17.18 1.55 -1.24
C ALA A 28 17.62 1.95 0.18
N HIS A 29 16.68 2.07 1.11
CA HIS A 29 16.93 2.64 2.44
C HIS A 29 16.84 1.62 3.59
N SER A 30 16.38 0.40 3.34
CA SER A 30 16.14 -0.58 4.39
C SER A 30 16.53 -1.99 3.97
N LEU A 31 17.28 -2.67 4.83
CA LEU A 31 17.46 -4.11 4.74
C LEU A 31 16.17 -4.79 5.20
N MET A 32 15.53 -5.51 4.30
CA MET A 32 14.34 -6.30 4.59
C MET A 32 14.68 -7.79 4.54
N ARG A 33 13.93 -8.59 5.32
CA ARG A 33 14.17 -10.03 5.44
C ARG A 33 13.72 -10.81 4.22
N MET A 34 12.76 -10.29 3.47
CA MET A 34 12.07 -10.98 2.38
C MET A 34 11.91 -10.05 1.18
N ASP A 35 11.98 -10.63 -0.02
CA ASP A 35 11.52 -10.00 -1.24
C ASP A 35 10.02 -10.25 -1.48
N GLY A 36 9.49 -9.70 -2.58
CA GLY A 36 8.07 -9.88 -2.90
C GLY A 36 7.65 -11.33 -3.14
N ILE A 37 8.55 -12.17 -3.65
CA ILE A 37 8.28 -13.59 -3.93
C ILE A 37 8.21 -14.35 -2.62
N ASP A 38 9.20 -14.18 -1.74
CA ASP A 38 9.21 -14.80 -0.41
C ASP A 38 7.98 -14.38 0.40
N THR A 39 7.66 -13.08 0.41
CA THR A 39 6.48 -12.58 1.13
C THR A 39 5.18 -13.16 0.58
N ALA A 40 5.01 -13.21 -0.75
CA ALA A 40 3.82 -13.79 -1.36
C ALA A 40 3.69 -15.29 -1.09
N LYS A 41 4.82 -16.02 -1.12
CA LYS A 41 4.87 -17.44 -0.76
C LYS A 41 4.36 -17.68 0.66
N HIS A 42 4.85 -16.93 1.64
CA HIS A 42 4.42 -17.09 3.03
C HIS A 42 2.93 -16.75 3.18
N ALA A 43 2.46 -15.64 2.59
CA ALA A 43 1.05 -15.28 2.63
C ALA A 43 0.14 -16.39 2.07
N TYR A 44 0.57 -17.02 0.98
CA TYR A 44 -0.10 -18.17 0.38
C TYR A 44 -0.10 -19.39 1.31
N GLU A 45 1.06 -19.75 1.87
CA GLU A 45 1.20 -20.90 2.78
C GLU A 45 0.42 -20.74 4.10
N PHE A 46 0.20 -19.50 4.55
CA PHE A 46 -0.63 -19.19 5.72
C PHE A 46 -2.12 -19.00 5.37
N GLU A 47 -2.52 -19.24 4.12
CA GLU A 47 -3.91 -19.11 3.66
C GLU A 47 -4.49 -17.71 3.94
N MET A 48 -3.64 -16.67 3.86
CA MET A 48 -4.11 -15.28 3.94
C MET A 48 -5.03 -14.98 2.75
N LEU A 49 -5.97 -14.06 2.92
CA LEU A 49 -6.76 -13.54 1.80
C LEU A 49 -5.88 -12.70 0.85
N GLY A 50 -4.84 -12.06 1.39
CA GLY A 50 -3.87 -11.31 0.60
C GLY A 50 -3.22 -10.18 1.38
N PHE A 51 -2.59 -9.27 0.65
CA PHE A 51 -1.97 -8.09 1.22
C PHE A 51 -1.82 -6.98 0.20
N ALA A 52 -1.55 -5.76 0.68
CA ALA A 52 -1.14 -4.66 -0.17
C ALA A 52 0.37 -4.42 -0.06
N LEU A 53 1.05 -4.52 -1.20
CA LEU A 53 2.47 -4.28 -1.32
C LEU A 53 2.73 -2.79 -1.41
N ASN A 54 3.60 -2.29 -0.54
CA ASN A 54 3.92 -0.88 -0.37
C ASN A 54 5.41 -0.60 -0.53
N SER A 55 5.74 0.50 -1.19
CA SER A 55 7.08 1.06 -1.30
C SER A 55 7.01 2.58 -1.38
N LYS A 56 7.91 3.26 -0.66
CA LYS A 56 8.12 4.71 -0.81
C LYS A 56 8.88 5.08 -2.08
N GLU A 57 9.47 4.09 -2.74
CA GLU A 57 10.50 4.30 -3.76
C GLU A 57 9.99 4.05 -5.18
N TYR A 58 8.90 3.29 -5.34
CA TYR A 58 8.36 2.92 -6.65
C TYR A 58 6.90 2.49 -6.57
N LEU A 59 6.22 2.53 -7.72
CA LEU A 59 4.87 1.98 -7.90
C LEU A 59 4.89 0.45 -7.81
N THR A 60 4.16 -0.14 -6.88
CA THR A 60 4.21 -1.59 -6.62
C THR A 60 3.22 -2.41 -7.45
N THR A 61 2.31 -1.78 -8.18
CA THR A 61 1.27 -2.45 -8.97
C THR A 61 1.79 -3.47 -9.98
N PRO A 62 2.82 -3.17 -10.80
CA PRO A 62 3.38 -4.17 -11.70
C PRO A 62 3.91 -5.42 -10.96
N SER A 63 4.56 -5.22 -9.81
CA SER A 63 5.05 -6.33 -8.98
C SER A 63 3.90 -7.14 -8.38
N ALA A 64 2.86 -6.46 -7.88
CA ALA A 64 1.66 -7.12 -7.38
C ALA A 64 0.98 -7.98 -8.45
N ASP A 65 0.86 -7.48 -9.68
CA ASP A 65 0.27 -8.23 -10.81
C ASP A 65 1.11 -9.45 -11.20
N MET A 66 2.44 -9.36 -11.13
CA MET A 66 3.31 -10.51 -11.32
C MET A 66 3.11 -11.57 -10.22
N LEU A 67 3.07 -11.15 -8.95
CA LEU A 67 2.91 -12.05 -7.82
C LEU A 67 1.52 -12.71 -7.79
N ASN A 68 0.46 -11.99 -8.16
CA ASN A 68 -0.89 -12.55 -8.32
C ASN A 68 -0.93 -13.70 -9.34
N ARG A 69 -0.09 -13.66 -10.39
CA ARG A 69 0.02 -14.76 -11.35
C ARG A 69 0.79 -15.95 -10.80
N MET A 70 1.76 -15.71 -9.91
CA MET A 70 2.58 -16.77 -9.30
C MET A 70 1.82 -17.50 -8.20
N TYR A 71 0.99 -16.81 -7.44
CA TYR A 71 0.25 -17.34 -6.30
C TYR A 71 -1.28 -17.17 -6.49
N PRO A 72 -1.89 -17.94 -7.41
CA PRO A 72 -3.33 -17.86 -7.66
C PRO A 72 -4.08 -18.36 -6.42
N GLY A 73 -4.76 -17.45 -5.72
CA GLY A 73 -5.51 -17.77 -4.49
C GLY A 73 -5.36 -16.73 -3.40
N ILE A 74 -4.31 -15.90 -3.47
CA ILE A 74 -4.17 -14.70 -2.65
C ILE A 74 -4.35 -13.45 -3.50
N LYS A 75 -4.85 -12.38 -2.89
CA LYS A 75 -5.08 -11.09 -3.55
C LYS A 75 -4.01 -10.08 -3.15
N ILE A 76 -3.05 -9.83 -4.03
CA ILE A 76 -1.99 -8.86 -3.81
C ILE A 76 -2.37 -7.55 -4.48
N LEU A 77 -2.42 -6.46 -3.71
CA LEU A 77 -2.76 -5.13 -4.20
C LEU A 77 -1.51 -4.25 -4.32
N GLY A 78 -1.43 -3.48 -5.40
CA GLY A 78 -0.42 -2.45 -5.57
C GLY A 78 -0.82 -1.12 -4.96
N SER A 79 0.20 -0.33 -4.61
CA SER A 79 0.08 1.03 -4.11
C SER A 79 1.04 2.00 -4.78
N ILE A 80 0.68 3.28 -4.74
CA ILE A 80 1.58 4.41 -4.99
C ILE A 80 1.76 5.20 -3.69
N SER A 81 3.00 5.55 -3.36
CA SER A 81 3.33 6.45 -2.26
C SER A 81 3.59 7.85 -2.79
N LEU A 82 3.04 8.83 -2.09
CA LEU A 82 3.18 10.27 -2.33
C LEU A 82 3.62 10.94 -1.03
N ASP A 83 4.32 12.05 -1.15
CA ASP A 83 4.63 12.92 0.00
C ASP A 83 3.68 14.11 0.04
N TYR A 84 3.36 14.57 1.25
CA TYR A 84 2.62 15.81 1.46
C TYR A 84 3.59 16.97 1.71
N PRO A 85 3.41 18.14 1.07
CA PRO A 85 2.30 18.50 0.19
C PRO A 85 2.39 17.89 -1.22
N VAL A 86 1.24 17.47 -1.75
CA VAL A 86 1.09 16.85 -3.07
C VAL A 86 1.45 17.82 -4.20
N THR A 87 2.31 17.40 -5.10
CA THR A 87 2.81 18.15 -6.26
C THR A 87 1.89 18.01 -7.48
N ILE A 88 2.22 18.72 -8.58
CA ILE A 88 1.47 18.58 -9.84
C ILE A 88 1.81 17.24 -10.50
N GLU A 89 3.06 16.81 -10.38
CA GLU A 89 3.58 15.54 -10.85
C GLU A 89 2.81 14.37 -10.21
N ASP A 90 2.51 14.47 -8.90
CA ASP A 90 1.74 13.47 -8.15
C ASP A 90 0.33 13.25 -8.69
N ILE A 91 -0.32 14.29 -9.24
CA ILE A 91 -1.63 14.15 -9.88
C ILE A 91 -1.53 13.20 -11.07
N SER A 92 -0.58 13.49 -11.97
CA SER A 92 -0.37 12.67 -13.17
C SER A 92 0.11 11.25 -12.82
N ALA A 93 0.95 11.12 -11.80
CA ALA A 93 1.43 9.82 -11.32
C ALA A 93 0.28 9.00 -10.73
N THR A 94 -0.63 9.62 -9.98
CA THR A 94 -1.82 8.96 -9.42
C THR A 94 -2.79 8.51 -10.51
N GLU A 95 -3.04 9.34 -11.52
CA GLU A 95 -3.90 8.97 -12.67
C GLU A 95 -3.31 7.78 -13.44
N ASN A 96 -2.01 7.82 -13.73
CA ASN A 96 -1.32 6.72 -14.40
C ASN A 96 -1.34 5.45 -13.55
N ALA A 97 -1.09 5.56 -12.24
CA ALA A 97 -1.18 4.44 -11.32
C ALA A 97 -2.58 3.82 -11.31
N ALA A 98 -3.64 4.64 -11.28
CA ALA A 98 -5.02 4.17 -11.33
C ALA A 98 -5.30 3.40 -12.63
N ASN A 99 -4.85 3.93 -13.78
CA ASN A 99 -4.99 3.26 -15.08
C ASN A 99 -4.24 1.91 -15.15
N LEU A 100 -3.15 1.77 -14.40
CA LEU A 100 -2.43 0.49 -14.25
C LEU A 100 -3.11 -0.47 -13.26
N GLY A 101 -4.23 -0.10 -12.64
CA GLY A 101 -4.96 -0.97 -11.71
C GLY A 101 -4.56 -0.83 -10.24
N THR A 102 -3.78 0.21 -9.90
CA THR A 102 -3.39 0.49 -8.51
C THR A 102 -4.63 0.67 -7.64
N LYS A 103 -4.63 0.09 -6.43
CA LYS A 103 -5.78 0.13 -5.52
C LYS A 103 -5.57 0.95 -4.27
N ILE A 104 -4.33 1.36 -3.99
CA ILE A 104 -4.01 2.12 -2.79
C ILE A 104 -3.16 3.34 -3.13
N VAL A 105 -3.54 4.51 -2.62
CA VAL A 105 -2.69 5.70 -2.54
C VAL A 105 -2.26 5.89 -1.10
N ARG A 106 -0.97 6.07 -0.88
CA ARG A 106 -0.38 6.33 0.44
C ARG A 106 0.19 7.73 0.46
N ILE A 107 -0.26 8.55 1.41
CA ILE A 107 0.29 9.90 1.60
C ILE A 107 1.07 9.92 2.91
N HIS A 108 2.34 10.29 2.83
CA HIS A 108 3.21 10.48 3.98
C HIS A 108 3.39 11.98 4.24
N GLN A 109 3.20 12.42 5.48
CA GLN A 109 3.53 13.80 5.82
C GLN A 109 5.06 13.97 5.88
N ASP A 110 5.60 14.87 5.06
CA ASP A 110 6.98 15.33 5.26
C ASP A 110 6.99 16.31 6.45
N LEU A 111 7.63 15.88 7.53
CA LEU A 111 7.77 16.66 8.77
C LEU A 111 8.58 17.95 8.57
N ASN A 112 9.32 18.07 7.46
CA ASN A 112 10.09 19.27 7.10
C ASN A 112 9.33 20.22 6.18
N SER A 113 8.15 19.84 5.69
CA SER A 113 7.37 20.68 4.80
C SER A 113 6.66 21.80 5.57
N THR A 114 6.96 23.05 5.20
CA THR A 114 6.17 24.20 5.65
C THR A 114 4.89 24.21 4.82
N SER A 115 3.74 24.17 5.49
CA SER A 115 2.42 24.11 4.85
C SER A 115 2.15 25.36 4.01
N SER A 116 2.48 25.30 2.73
CA SER A 116 1.88 26.18 1.73
C SER A 116 0.62 25.50 1.21
N ASP A 117 -0.46 26.27 1.09
CA ASP A 117 -1.81 25.80 0.76
C ASP A 117 -1.84 25.08 -0.61
N ASN A 118 -1.65 23.77 -0.62
CA ASN A 118 -1.72 22.93 -1.82
C ASN A 118 -3.09 22.23 -1.97
N SER A 119 -4.14 22.84 -1.39
CA SER A 119 -5.52 22.32 -1.33
C SER A 119 -6.06 21.88 -2.70
N THR A 120 -5.73 22.61 -3.78
CA THR A 120 -6.18 22.29 -5.14
C THR A 120 -5.60 20.97 -5.67
N ASN A 121 -4.31 20.71 -5.45
CA ASN A 121 -3.67 19.49 -5.93
C ASN A 121 -4.17 18.28 -5.14
N THR A 122 -4.28 18.41 -3.82
CA THR A 122 -4.87 17.39 -2.95
C THR A 122 -6.30 17.05 -3.37
N LYS A 123 -7.13 18.04 -3.70
CA LYS A 123 -8.50 17.81 -4.21
C LYS A 123 -8.51 17.02 -5.52
N LYS A 124 -7.58 17.28 -6.44
CA LYS A 124 -7.47 16.52 -7.70
C LYS A 124 -7.07 15.07 -7.46
N VAL A 125 -6.06 14.83 -6.61
CA VAL A 125 -5.66 13.46 -6.22
C VAL A 125 -6.82 12.72 -5.56
N ILE A 126 -7.54 13.37 -4.63
CA ILE A 126 -8.73 12.77 -3.99
C ILE A 126 -9.83 12.46 -5.02
N ALA A 127 -10.06 13.33 -6.00
CA ALA A 127 -11.01 13.07 -7.08
C ALA A 127 -10.61 11.84 -7.90
N THR A 128 -9.33 11.70 -8.26
CA THR A 128 -8.81 10.51 -8.95
C THR A 128 -9.01 9.25 -8.13
N ILE A 129 -8.73 9.29 -6.83
CA ILE A 129 -8.92 8.17 -5.88
C ILE A 129 -10.39 7.73 -5.88
N LYS A 130 -11.33 8.69 -5.74
CA LYS A 130 -12.77 8.41 -5.73
C LYS A 130 -13.26 7.83 -7.06
N ASN A 131 -12.82 8.39 -8.18
CA ASN A 131 -13.28 7.97 -9.51
C ASN A 131 -12.79 6.57 -9.92
N ASN A 132 -11.76 6.03 -9.25
CA ASN A 132 -11.13 4.75 -9.57
C ASN A 132 -11.27 3.69 -8.46
N ASP A 133 -12.14 3.93 -7.47
CA ASP A 133 -12.35 3.05 -6.31
C ASP A 133 -11.04 2.65 -5.61
N MET A 134 -10.16 3.64 -5.39
CA MET A 134 -8.90 3.44 -4.67
C MET A 134 -9.05 3.76 -3.18
N LEU A 135 -8.27 3.08 -2.35
CA LEU A 135 -8.16 3.37 -0.92
C LEU A 135 -7.07 4.42 -0.67
N LEU A 136 -7.41 5.49 0.05
CA LEU A 136 -6.43 6.44 0.57
C LEU A 136 -5.98 6.02 1.97
N ILE A 137 -4.68 5.88 2.18
CA ILE A 137 -4.07 5.68 3.50
C ILE A 137 -3.16 6.85 3.79
N SER A 138 -3.49 7.63 4.82
CA SER A 138 -2.64 8.72 5.29
C SER A 138 -1.83 8.26 6.50
N GLU A 139 -0.51 8.29 6.37
CA GLU A 139 0.39 7.99 7.49
C GLU A 139 0.80 9.30 8.17
N ASN A 140 0.50 9.42 9.46
CA ASN A 140 0.81 10.58 10.31
C ASN A 140 0.13 11.89 9.90
N LEU A 141 -0.86 11.88 9.00
CA LEU A 141 -1.65 13.06 8.64
C LEU A 141 -2.96 13.09 9.45
N SER A 142 -3.24 14.20 10.13
CA SER A 142 -4.58 14.50 10.63
C SER A 142 -5.34 15.25 9.54
N ILE A 143 -6.35 14.62 8.94
CA ILE A 143 -7.22 15.29 7.96
C ILE A 143 -8.42 15.84 8.74
N ASP A 144 -8.54 17.16 8.80
CA ASP A 144 -9.77 17.78 9.32
C ASP A 144 -10.89 17.58 8.29
N THR A 145 -11.89 16.77 8.67
CA THR A 145 -13.03 16.46 7.81
C THR A 145 -14.03 17.60 7.69
N SER A 146 -13.87 18.70 8.43
CA SER A 146 -14.75 19.88 8.40
C SER A 146 -14.81 20.60 7.05
N SER A 147 -13.90 20.26 6.13
CA SER A 147 -13.74 20.89 4.81
C SER A 147 -14.25 20.05 3.63
N PHE A 148 -14.92 18.91 3.89
CA PHE A 148 -15.51 18.03 2.87
C PHE A 148 -17.03 18.13 2.79
#